data_AF-A0A2M6WVB1-F1
#
_entry.id   AF-A0A2M6WVB1-F1
#
_cell.length_a   1.000
_cell.length_b   1.000
_cell.length_c   1.000
_cell.angle_alpha   90.00
_cell.angle_beta   90.00
_cell.angle_gamma   90.00
#
_symmetry.space_group_name_H-M   'P 1'
#
loop_
_entity.id
_entity.type
_entity.pdbx_description
1 polymer ?
#
loop_
_entity_poly.entity_id
_entity_poly.type
_entity_poly.pdbx_seq_one_letter_code
_entity_poly.pdbx_strand_id
1 'polypeptide(L)'
;MTLRKQRVGFQKPWKLKEVAAGFEHFYKEYGRYPTATEIDLYQYLPASRSIERSLGGLVNVRKELKLKGQEDFRSGEHSTKRAKKINKRAHETGAKIYEFLCKSFQKEFVRHEFLFTDDGRSRTDFLVYDMCDGFCVDVFYPANRRNLIVCLNIKLQKYKNKYMNQYPIIFLQMNENISEETLKDILKNKKKTLAKGQYLMGWQTFQEFCGLRKSLKI
;
A
#
# COMPACT_ATOMS: atom_id res chain seq x y z
N MET A 1 20.62 31.99 6.79
CA MET A 1 20.52 31.03 7.91
C MET A 1 21.42 29.83 7.62
N THR A 2 22.07 29.25 8.62
CA THR A 2 23.05 28.17 8.42
C THR A 2 22.34 26.84 8.14
N LEU A 3 22.59 26.27 6.97
CA LEU A 3 22.06 24.96 6.57
C LEU A 3 22.81 23.84 7.30
N ARG A 4 22.09 23.08 8.12
CA ARG A 4 22.65 21.93 8.85
C ARG A 4 22.47 20.66 8.03
N LYS A 5 23.54 19.86 7.91
CA LYS A 5 23.47 18.52 7.28
C LYS A 5 23.18 17.45 8.33
N GLN A 6 22.32 16.51 7.95
CA GLN A 6 22.08 15.30 8.73
C GLN A 6 23.35 14.43 8.76
N ARG A 7 23.65 13.82 9.91
CA ARG A 7 24.73 12.84 10.12
C ARG A 7 24.19 11.71 11.00
N VAL A 8 24.77 10.53 10.87
CA VAL A 8 24.39 9.35 11.64
C VAL A 8 25.04 9.42 13.04
N GLY A 9 24.25 9.16 14.09
CA GLY A 9 24.73 9.06 15.48
C GLY A 9 24.78 10.38 16.28
N PHE A 10 24.53 10.27 17.60
CA PHE A 10 24.67 11.27 18.69
C PHE A 10 24.63 12.75 18.30
N GLN A 11 23.60 13.16 17.56
CA GLN A 11 23.42 14.55 17.19
C GLN A 11 22.75 15.35 18.30
N LYS A 12 23.17 16.60 18.48
CA LYS A 12 22.39 17.58 19.26
C LYS A 12 20.98 17.71 18.66
N PRO A 13 19.93 17.87 19.49
CA PRO A 13 18.57 18.08 18.99
C PRO A 13 18.52 19.21 17.97
N TRP A 14 17.72 19.04 16.92
CA TRP A 14 17.55 20.08 15.91
C TRP A 14 16.67 21.20 16.46
N LYS A 15 17.10 22.44 16.26
CA LYS A 15 16.32 23.62 16.66
C LYS A 15 15.33 24.02 15.56
N LEU A 16 14.23 24.66 15.94
CA LEU A 16 13.20 25.12 15.00
C LEU A 16 13.78 25.96 13.85
N LYS A 17 14.74 26.85 14.14
CA LYS A 17 15.40 27.69 13.12
C LYS A 17 16.23 26.90 12.10
N GLU A 18 16.86 25.81 12.51
CA GLU A 18 17.65 24.94 11.61
C GLU A 18 16.72 24.15 10.68
N VAL A 19 15.60 23.68 11.24
CA VAL A 19 14.54 23.01 10.49
C VAL A 19 13.89 23.98 9.50
N ALA A 20 13.61 25.22 9.91
CA ALA A 20 13.10 26.28 9.04
C ALA A 20 14.01 26.53 7.83
N ALA A 21 15.33 26.64 8.06
CA ALA A 21 16.30 26.82 6.98
C ALA A 21 16.32 25.65 5.99
N GLY A 22 16.18 24.41 6.49
CA GLY A 22 16.04 23.22 5.63
C GLY A 22 14.74 23.21 4.83
N PHE A 23 13.62 23.63 5.42
CA PHE A 23 12.34 23.79 4.75
C PHE A 23 12.37 24.87 3.66
N GLU A 24 12.99 26.02 3.93
CA GLU A 24 13.18 27.10 2.94
C GLU A 24 14.07 26.64 1.77
N HIS A 25 15.13 25.89 2.07
CA HIS A 25 16.01 25.35 1.04
C HIS A 25 15.25 24.37 0.13
N PHE A 26 14.48 23.46 0.72
CA PHE A 26 13.63 22.54 -0.05
C PHE A 26 12.58 23.30 -0.88
N TYR A 27 11.97 24.34 -0.32
CA TYR A 27 10.99 25.16 -1.04
C TYR A 27 11.61 25.89 -2.24
N LYS A 28 12.84 26.40 -2.10
CA LYS A 28 13.57 27.03 -3.21
C LYS A 28 13.89 26.04 -4.34
N GLU A 29 14.24 24.80 -3.99
CA GLU A 29 14.58 23.77 -4.98
C GLU A 29 13.33 23.20 -5.70
N TYR A 30 12.24 22.95 -4.97
CA TYR A 30 11.10 22.17 -5.47
C TYR A 30 9.79 22.96 -5.57
N GLY A 31 9.77 24.24 -5.17
CA GLY A 31 8.59 25.11 -5.20
C GLY A 31 7.47 24.70 -4.24
N ARG A 32 7.72 23.75 -3.32
CA ARG A 32 6.76 23.22 -2.35
C ARG A 32 7.45 22.75 -1.08
N TYR A 33 6.71 22.54 0.00
CA TYR A 33 7.24 21.94 1.22
C TYR A 33 7.29 20.40 1.16
N PRO A 34 8.28 19.77 1.81
CA PRO A 34 8.48 18.32 1.78
C PRO A 34 7.44 17.58 2.62
N THR A 35 7.09 16.38 2.18
CA THR A 35 6.30 15.39 2.92
C THR A 35 7.16 14.66 3.96
N ALA A 36 6.54 13.94 4.91
CA ALA A 36 7.27 13.23 5.96
C ALA A 36 8.35 12.27 5.42
N THR A 37 8.07 11.60 4.30
CA THR A 37 9.03 10.69 3.65
C THR A 37 10.18 11.44 2.99
N GLU A 38 9.91 12.58 2.36
CA GLU A 38 10.95 13.39 1.72
C GLU A 38 11.87 14.01 2.76
N ILE A 39 11.33 14.37 3.92
CA ILE A 39 12.11 14.83 5.08
C ILE A 39 13.10 13.76 5.54
N ASP A 40 12.68 12.49 5.59
CA ASP A 40 13.57 11.39 5.96
C ASP A 40 14.70 11.15 4.94
N LEU A 41 14.51 11.56 3.68
CA LEU A 41 15.46 11.38 2.59
C LEU A 41 16.32 12.61 2.30
N TYR A 42 15.95 13.78 2.83
CA TYR A 42 16.57 15.04 2.49
C TYR A 42 17.77 15.34 3.40
N GLN A 43 18.95 15.54 2.79
CA GLN A 43 20.22 15.69 3.51
C GLN A 43 20.24 16.85 4.51
N TYR A 44 19.40 17.86 4.29
CA TYR A 44 19.37 19.10 5.08
C TYR A 44 18.21 19.16 6.08
N LEU A 45 17.52 18.05 6.31
CA LEU A 45 16.47 17.94 7.32
C LEU A 45 16.76 16.78 8.27
N PRO A 46 16.30 16.87 9.53
CA PRO A 46 16.35 15.73 10.43
C PRO A 46 15.29 14.69 10.04
N ALA A 47 15.47 13.45 10.50
CA ALA A 47 14.44 12.44 10.36
C ALA A 47 13.10 12.92 10.96
N SER A 48 12.00 12.58 10.31
CA SER A 48 10.63 12.93 10.70
C SER A 48 10.32 12.55 12.15
N ARG A 49 10.79 11.39 12.63
CA ARG A 49 10.66 11.00 14.05
C ARG A 49 11.42 11.89 15.01
N SER A 50 12.56 12.45 14.60
CA SER A 50 13.30 13.39 15.42
C SER A 50 12.48 14.68 15.59
N ILE A 51 11.87 15.16 14.51
CA ILE A 51 10.95 16.31 14.55
C ILE A 51 9.74 16.02 15.44
N GLU A 52 9.18 14.82 15.36
CA GLU A 52 8.07 14.39 16.22
C GLU A 52 8.43 14.45 17.70
N ARG A 53 9.59 13.92 18.07
CA ARG A 53 10.05 13.89 19.46
C ARG A 53 10.46 15.25 20.00
N SER A 54 11.13 16.08 19.20
CA SER A 54 11.72 17.34 19.69
C SER A 54 10.83 18.56 19.48
N LEU A 55 9.92 18.53 18.50
CA LEU A 55 9.12 19.70 18.06
C LEU A 55 7.62 19.40 17.97
N GLY A 56 7.16 18.27 18.50
CA GLY A 56 5.73 17.91 18.52
C GLY A 56 5.16 17.52 17.15
N GLY A 57 6.02 17.25 16.17
CA GLY A 57 5.63 16.73 14.86
C GLY A 57 5.52 17.78 13.76
N LEU A 58 5.37 17.28 12.53
CA LEU A 58 5.44 18.09 11.32
C LEU A 58 4.32 19.11 11.20
N VAL A 59 3.13 18.79 11.71
CA VAL A 59 1.99 19.73 11.70
C VAL A 59 2.30 20.91 12.62
N ASN A 60 2.85 20.65 13.81
CA ASN A 60 3.19 21.71 14.77
C ASN A 60 4.29 22.62 14.20
N VAL A 61 5.35 22.04 13.64
CA VAL A 61 6.44 22.81 13.02
C VAL A 61 5.94 23.70 11.87
N ARG A 62 5.02 23.22 11.04
CA ARG A 62 4.46 24.03 9.93
C ARG A 62 3.60 25.18 10.42
N LYS A 63 2.82 24.96 11.48
CA LYS A 63 2.03 26.00 12.15
C LYS A 63 2.92 27.06 12.79
N GLU A 64 3.94 26.66 13.54
CA GLU A 64 4.89 27.56 14.18
C GLU A 64 5.66 28.41 13.15
N LEU A 65 6.03 27.81 12.02
CA LEU A 65 6.74 28.50 10.94
C LEU A 65 5.81 29.32 10.01
N LYS A 66 4.49 29.30 10.23
CA LYS A 66 3.48 30.00 9.41
C LYS A 66 3.69 29.79 7.91
N LEU A 67 4.06 28.58 7.52
CA LEU A 67 4.40 28.27 6.13
C LEU A 67 3.16 28.38 5.25
N LYS A 68 3.23 29.16 4.18
CA LYS A 68 2.13 29.30 3.20
C LYS A 68 1.96 27.97 2.45
N GLY A 69 0.99 27.15 2.86
CA GLY A 69 0.72 25.84 2.26
C GLY A 69 -0.18 24.97 3.14
N GLN A 70 -0.42 23.72 2.72
CA GLN A 70 -1.25 22.80 3.47
C GLN A 70 -0.50 22.26 4.71
N GLU A 71 -1.00 22.58 5.90
CA GLU A 71 -0.40 22.21 7.18
C GLU A 71 -0.44 20.70 7.40
N ASP A 72 -1.58 20.07 7.09
CA ASP A 72 -1.80 18.64 7.25
C ASP A 72 -2.17 17.98 5.92
N PHE A 73 -1.26 17.14 5.43
CA PHE A 73 -1.49 16.33 4.24
C PHE A 73 -2.37 15.08 4.50
N ARG A 74 -2.76 14.84 5.77
CA ARG A 74 -3.65 13.73 6.15
C ARG A 74 -5.13 14.10 6.06
N SER A 75 -5.47 15.38 6.12
CA SER A 75 -6.84 15.90 6.09
C SER A 75 -7.05 16.90 4.96
N GLY A 76 -8.31 17.29 4.72
CA GLY A 76 -8.67 18.31 3.73
C GLY A 76 -8.53 17.88 2.27
N GLU A 77 -8.38 18.86 1.38
CA GLU A 77 -8.50 18.72 -0.07
C GLU A 77 -7.53 17.68 -0.67
N HIS A 78 -6.29 17.63 -0.17
CA HIS A 78 -5.31 16.63 -0.58
C HIS A 78 -5.73 15.19 -0.25
N SER A 79 -6.35 14.98 0.92
CA SER A 79 -6.87 13.66 1.30
C SER A 79 -8.03 13.26 0.39
N THR A 80 -8.93 14.18 0.09
CA THR A 80 -10.06 13.96 -0.83
C THR A 80 -9.59 13.66 -2.25
N LYS A 81 -8.65 14.44 -2.81
CA LYS A 81 -8.08 14.20 -4.15
C LYS A 81 -7.40 12.84 -4.23
N ARG A 82 -6.63 12.47 -3.19
CA ARG A 82 -6.00 11.15 -3.09
C ARG A 82 -7.03 10.03 -3.04
N ALA A 83 -8.07 10.17 -2.22
CA ALA A 83 -9.14 9.17 -2.11
C ALA A 83 -9.88 8.97 -3.44
N LYS A 84 -10.22 10.06 -4.14
CA LYS A 84 -10.83 9.99 -5.48
C LYS A 84 -9.95 9.23 -6.47
N LYS A 85 -8.64 9.51 -6.50
CA LYS A 85 -7.69 8.81 -7.39
C LYS A 85 -7.57 7.33 -7.04
N ILE A 86 -7.54 6.97 -5.76
CA ILE A 86 -7.50 5.58 -5.30
C ILE A 86 -8.78 4.84 -5.70
N ASN A 87 -9.95 5.44 -5.48
CA ASN A 87 -11.24 4.82 -5.81
C ASN A 87 -11.40 4.60 -7.32
N LYS A 88 -11.04 5.59 -8.13
CA LYS A 88 -11.05 5.46 -9.59
C LYS A 88 -10.17 4.29 -10.04
N ARG A 89 -8.94 4.23 -9.53
CA ARG A 89 -8.01 3.14 -9.84
C ARG A 89 -8.53 1.78 -9.35
N ALA A 90 -9.10 1.71 -8.16
CA ALA A 90 -9.65 0.47 -7.62
C ALA A 90 -10.77 -0.07 -8.52
N HIS A 91 -11.64 0.81 -9.01
CA HIS A 91 -12.70 0.45 -9.95
C HIS A 91 -12.15 -0.06 -11.29
N GLU A 92 -11.22 0.69 -11.91
CA GLU A 92 -10.56 0.29 -13.16
C GLU A 92 -9.82 -1.06 -13.02
N THR A 93 -9.12 -1.24 -11.89
CA THR A 93 -8.37 -2.46 -11.60
C THR A 93 -9.32 -3.64 -11.39
N GLY A 94 -10.41 -3.45 -10.64
CA GLY A 94 -11.43 -4.47 -10.42
C GLY A 94 -12.09 -4.91 -11.73
N ALA A 95 -12.45 -3.96 -12.60
CA ALA A 95 -13.01 -4.25 -13.91
C ALA A 95 -12.05 -5.06 -14.80
N LYS A 96 -10.77 -4.67 -14.86
CA LYS A 96 -9.71 -5.40 -15.60
C LYS A 96 -9.60 -6.85 -15.15
N ILE A 97 -9.60 -7.09 -13.84
CA ILE A 97 -9.45 -8.44 -13.28
C ILE A 97 -10.72 -9.25 -13.53
N TYR A 98 -11.90 -8.66 -13.33
CA TYR A 98 -13.17 -9.34 -13.56
C TYR A 98 -13.31 -9.78 -15.00
N GLU A 99 -13.01 -8.90 -15.96
CA GLU A 99 -13.04 -9.23 -17.39
C GLU A 99 -12.08 -10.39 -17.72
N PHE A 100 -10.86 -10.36 -17.17
CA PHE A 100 -9.89 -11.45 -17.34
C PHE A 100 -10.39 -12.78 -16.76
N LEU A 101 -10.95 -12.76 -15.55
CA LEU A 101 -11.48 -13.95 -14.89
C LEU A 101 -12.67 -14.52 -15.65
N CYS A 102 -13.61 -13.70 -16.11
CA CYS A 102 -14.75 -14.17 -16.91
C CYS A 102 -14.30 -14.77 -18.25
N LYS A 103 -13.28 -14.21 -18.90
CA LYS A 103 -12.70 -14.80 -20.12
C LYS A 103 -12.05 -16.16 -19.86
N SER A 104 -11.45 -16.35 -18.68
CA SER A 104 -10.70 -17.55 -18.33
C SER A 104 -11.57 -18.67 -17.76
N PHE A 105 -12.60 -18.33 -16.99
CA PHE A 105 -13.40 -19.26 -16.20
C PHE A 105 -14.90 -19.19 -16.47
N GLN A 106 -15.35 -18.36 -17.41
CA GLN A 106 -16.77 -18.03 -17.64
C GLN A 106 -17.39 -17.24 -16.47
N LYS A 107 -18.46 -16.50 -16.76
CA LYS A 107 -19.03 -15.52 -15.82
C LYS A 107 -19.72 -16.20 -14.63
N GLU A 108 -20.35 -17.33 -14.89
CA GLU A 108 -21.13 -18.15 -13.98
C GLU A 108 -20.28 -18.69 -12.82
N PHE A 109 -19.00 -18.91 -13.08
CA PHE A 109 -18.03 -19.43 -12.13
C PHE A 109 -17.20 -18.35 -11.45
N VAL A 110 -17.49 -17.06 -11.67
CA VAL A 110 -16.79 -15.93 -11.05
C VAL A 110 -17.78 -15.11 -10.22
N ARG A 111 -17.66 -15.18 -8.89
CA ARG A 111 -18.45 -14.39 -7.94
C ARG A 111 -17.71 -13.15 -7.49
N HIS A 112 -18.40 -12.02 -7.53
CA HIS A 112 -17.94 -10.74 -7.01
C HIS A 112 -18.29 -10.61 -5.53
N GLU A 113 -17.40 -10.03 -4.72
CA GLU A 113 -17.60 -9.76 -3.28
C GLU A 113 -18.11 -10.98 -2.46
N PHE A 114 -17.44 -12.12 -2.58
CA PHE A 114 -17.84 -13.33 -1.83
C PHE A 114 -17.69 -13.15 -0.32
N LEU A 115 -18.79 -13.35 0.40
CA LEU A 115 -18.88 -13.30 1.86
C LEU A 115 -18.62 -14.69 2.47
N PHE A 116 -17.69 -14.74 3.43
CA PHE A 116 -17.43 -15.96 4.21
C PHE A 116 -18.40 -16.12 5.38
N THR A 117 -19.01 -15.03 5.83
CA THR A 117 -19.98 -14.94 6.92
C THR A 117 -20.95 -13.78 6.66
N ASP A 118 -22.07 -13.73 7.39
CA ASP A 118 -23.09 -12.69 7.27
C ASP A 118 -22.70 -11.35 7.93
N ASP A 119 -21.44 -11.17 8.35
CA ASP A 119 -20.97 -9.98 9.05
C ASP A 119 -20.69 -8.77 8.13
N GLY A 120 -20.80 -8.97 6.80
CA GLY A 120 -20.53 -7.96 5.77
C GLY A 120 -19.06 -7.52 5.65
N ARG A 121 -18.16 -8.01 6.50
CA ARG A 121 -16.75 -7.59 6.60
C ARG A 121 -15.80 -8.68 6.15
N SER A 122 -16.13 -9.92 6.46
CA SER A 122 -15.39 -11.12 6.09
C SER A 122 -15.69 -11.46 4.63
N ARG A 123 -15.13 -10.67 3.71
CA ARG A 123 -15.34 -10.81 2.25
C ARG A 123 -14.04 -10.84 1.47
N THR A 124 -14.02 -11.50 0.32
CA THR A 124 -12.95 -11.39 -0.70
C THR A 124 -13.46 -10.60 -1.90
N ASP A 125 -12.59 -10.08 -2.76
CA ASP A 125 -13.03 -9.32 -3.94
C ASP A 125 -13.63 -10.25 -5.00
N PHE A 126 -13.00 -11.41 -5.22
CA PHE A 126 -13.50 -12.45 -6.13
C PHE A 126 -13.40 -13.84 -5.51
N LEU A 127 -14.36 -14.69 -5.86
CA LEU A 127 -14.27 -16.16 -5.74
C LEU A 127 -14.43 -16.76 -7.14
N VAL A 128 -13.49 -17.62 -7.52
CA VAL A 128 -13.48 -18.30 -8.81
C VAL A 128 -13.66 -19.79 -8.56
N TYR A 129 -14.62 -20.42 -9.23
CA TYR A 129 -14.79 -21.86 -9.25
C TYR A 129 -14.05 -22.46 -10.43
N ASP A 130 -13.30 -23.52 -10.19
CA ASP A 130 -12.56 -24.26 -11.21
C ASP A 130 -12.59 -25.76 -10.89
N MET A 131 -11.92 -26.56 -11.72
CA MET A 131 -11.82 -28.02 -11.53
C MET A 131 -11.02 -28.44 -10.28
N CYS A 132 -10.49 -27.50 -9.50
CA CYS A 132 -9.68 -27.73 -8.30
C CYS A 132 -10.31 -27.04 -7.08
N ASP A 133 -11.63 -27.15 -6.94
CA ASP A 133 -12.46 -26.61 -5.86
C ASP A 133 -12.52 -25.08 -5.76
N GLY A 134 -11.87 -24.34 -6.66
CA GLY A 134 -11.88 -22.88 -6.70
C GLY A 134 -10.85 -22.19 -5.82
N PHE A 135 -10.81 -20.86 -5.92
CA PHE A 135 -9.89 -19.98 -5.18
C PHE A 135 -10.44 -18.57 -5.04
N CYS A 136 -10.03 -17.89 -3.98
CA CYS A 136 -10.35 -16.49 -3.71
C CYS A 136 -9.24 -15.56 -4.20
N VAL A 137 -9.61 -14.35 -4.59
CA VAL A 137 -8.68 -13.28 -4.97
C VAL A 137 -9.03 -12.01 -4.19
N ASP A 138 -8.07 -11.48 -3.44
CA ASP A 138 -8.20 -10.22 -2.71
C ASP A 138 -7.14 -9.23 -3.22
N VAL A 139 -7.62 -8.23 -3.96
CA VAL A 139 -6.86 -7.34 -4.81
C VAL A 139 -6.38 -6.13 -4.01
N PHE A 140 -5.21 -5.62 -4.36
CA PHE A 140 -4.72 -4.36 -3.83
C PHE A 140 -3.72 -3.70 -4.76
N TYR A 141 -3.60 -2.37 -4.63
CA TYR A 141 -2.70 -1.57 -5.45
C TYR A 141 -1.73 -0.79 -4.56
N PRO A 142 -0.63 -1.42 -4.11
CA PRO A 142 0.35 -0.74 -3.28
C PRO A 142 1.14 0.28 -4.10
N ALA A 143 1.37 1.48 -3.58
CA ALA A 143 2.13 2.51 -4.31
C ALA A 143 3.63 2.18 -4.45
N ASN A 144 4.19 1.42 -3.50
CA ASN A 144 5.60 1.06 -3.41
C ASN A 144 5.80 -0.15 -2.47
N ARG A 145 7.05 -0.63 -2.37
CA ARG A 145 7.46 -1.74 -1.48
C ARG A 145 6.96 -1.60 -0.04
N ARG A 146 7.07 -0.42 0.57
CA ARG A 146 6.62 -0.19 1.95
C ARG A 146 5.10 -0.31 2.07
N ASN A 147 4.35 0.28 1.14
CA ASN A 147 2.89 0.18 1.09
C ASN A 147 2.45 -1.27 0.90
N LEU A 148 3.15 -2.04 0.05
CA LEU A 148 2.88 -3.46 -0.17
C LEU A 148 2.97 -4.25 1.13
N ILE A 149 4.05 -4.08 1.90
CA ILE A 149 4.23 -4.78 3.17
C ILE A 149 3.08 -4.47 4.14
N VAL A 150 2.67 -3.21 4.23
CA VAL A 150 1.56 -2.78 5.09
C VAL A 150 0.24 -3.39 4.63
N CYS A 151 -0.11 -3.29 3.35
CA CYS A 151 -1.32 -3.88 2.79
C CYS A 151 -1.37 -5.40 3.03
N LEU A 152 -0.26 -6.10 2.76
CA LEU A 152 -0.17 -7.54 2.97
C LEU A 152 -0.36 -7.91 4.45
N ASN A 153 0.24 -7.17 5.39
CA ASN A 153 0.05 -7.42 6.82
C ASN A 153 -1.41 -7.27 7.26
N ILE A 154 -2.11 -6.25 6.75
CA ILE A 154 -3.53 -6.05 7.03
C ILE A 154 -4.34 -7.23 6.50
N LYS A 155 -4.08 -7.68 5.27
CA LYS A 155 -4.76 -8.85 4.70
C LYS A 155 -4.46 -10.12 5.49
N LEU A 156 -3.21 -10.39 5.83
CA LEU A 156 -2.85 -11.56 6.67
C LEU A 156 -3.58 -11.55 8.02
N GLN A 157 -3.80 -10.36 8.60
CA GLN A 157 -4.56 -10.25 9.83
C GLN A 157 -6.07 -10.50 9.60
N LYS A 158 -6.62 -10.03 8.48
CA LYS A 158 -8.03 -10.27 8.07
C LYS A 158 -8.29 -11.77 7.90
N TYR A 159 -7.44 -12.48 7.14
CA TYR A 159 -7.56 -13.92 6.86
C TYR A 159 -6.93 -14.81 7.94
N LYS A 160 -6.85 -14.35 9.19
CA LYS A 160 -6.32 -15.15 10.30
C LYS A 160 -7.33 -16.22 10.77
N ASN A 161 -8.62 -15.95 10.61
CA ASN A 161 -9.67 -16.79 11.16
C ASN A 161 -9.92 -18.04 10.31
N LYS A 162 -10.13 -19.20 10.95
CA LYS A 162 -10.30 -20.49 10.25
C LYS A 162 -11.47 -20.51 9.27
N TYR A 163 -12.56 -19.79 9.57
CA TYR A 163 -13.73 -19.73 8.69
C TYR A 163 -13.43 -19.05 7.34
N MET A 164 -12.34 -18.29 7.22
CA MET A 164 -11.90 -17.70 5.94
C MET A 164 -10.93 -18.58 5.15
N ASN A 165 -10.62 -19.79 5.64
CA ASN A 165 -9.72 -20.74 4.98
C ASN A 165 -10.47 -21.80 4.17
N GLN A 166 -11.72 -21.52 3.77
CA GLN A 166 -12.55 -22.43 2.97
C GLN A 166 -11.96 -22.66 1.57
N TYR A 167 -11.30 -21.64 1.01
CA TYR A 167 -10.64 -21.69 -0.30
C TYR A 167 -9.21 -21.15 -0.19
N PRO A 168 -8.29 -21.57 -1.07
CA PRO A 168 -7.01 -20.88 -1.23
C PRO A 168 -7.24 -19.40 -1.55
N ILE A 169 -6.39 -18.52 -1.00
CA ILE A 169 -6.50 -17.07 -1.17
C ILE A 169 -5.25 -16.52 -1.86
N ILE A 170 -5.47 -15.77 -2.93
CA ILE A 170 -4.44 -15.05 -3.66
C ILE A 170 -4.53 -13.57 -3.29
N PHE A 171 -3.50 -13.05 -2.64
CA PHE A 171 -3.30 -11.62 -2.45
C PHE A 171 -2.70 -11.06 -3.73
N LEU A 172 -3.54 -10.47 -4.58
CA LEU A 172 -3.14 -9.97 -5.90
C LEU A 172 -2.72 -8.51 -5.83
N GLN A 173 -1.43 -8.25 -6.04
CA GLN A 173 -0.90 -6.89 -6.14
C GLN A 173 -0.89 -6.44 -7.61
N MET A 174 -1.49 -5.28 -7.90
CA MET A 174 -1.72 -4.82 -9.28
C MET A 174 -0.79 -3.69 -9.73
N ASN A 175 0.21 -3.32 -8.93
CA ASN A 175 1.17 -2.31 -9.33
C ASN A 175 2.29 -2.97 -10.14
N GLU A 176 2.21 -2.87 -11.46
CA GLU A 176 3.18 -3.45 -12.41
C GLU A 176 4.60 -2.88 -12.24
N ASN A 177 4.77 -1.74 -11.56
CA ASN A 177 6.10 -1.21 -11.21
C ASN A 177 6.78 -1.97 -10.06
N ILE A 178 6.08 -2.90 -9.39
CA ILE A 178 6.65 -3.75 -8.35
C ILE A 178 6.95 -5.11 -8.99
N SER A 179 8.23 -5.41 -9.12
CA SER A 179 8.70 -6.64 -9.78
C SER A 179 8.46 -7.89 -8.93
N GLU A 180 8.47 -9.05 -9.57
CA GLU A 180 8.34 -10.34 -8.90
C GLU A 180 9.52 -10.64 -7.97
N GLU A 181 10.73 -10.19 -8.31
CA GLU A 181 11.89 -10.28 -7.42
C GLU A 181 11.65 -9.50 -6.12
N THR A 182 10.98 -8.34 -6.22
CA THR A 182 10.60 -7.55 -5.04
C THR A 182 9.59 -8.31 -4.18
N LEU A 183 8.63 -9.03 -4.77
CA LEU A 183 7.69 -9.84 -4.01
C LEU A 183 8.41 -10.99 -3.29
N LYS A 184 9.29 -11.70 -3.99
CA LYS A 184 10.10 -12.80 -3.43
C LYS A 184 10.98 -12.32 -2.28
N ASP A 185 11.65 -11.19 -2.44
CA ASP A 185 12.48 -10.58 -1.38
C ASP A 185 11.65 -10.19 -0.15
N ILE A 186 10.46 -9.61 -0.34
CA ILE A 186 9.56 -9.27 0.76
C ILE A 186 9.15 -10.54 1.52
N LEU A 187 8.78 -11.61 0.83
CA LEU A 187 8.36 -12.87 1.45
C LEU A 187 9.51 -13.53 2.21
N LYS A 188 10.72 -13.53 1.66
CA LYS A 188 11.93 -14.09 2.29
C LYS A 188 12.25 -13.42 3.63
N ASN A 189 12.08 -12.10 3.73
CA ASN A 189 12.42 -11.32 4.93
C ASN A 189 11.25 -11.12 5.90
N LYS A 190 10.11 -11.77 5.65
CA LYS A 190 8.88 -11.50 6.41
C LYS A 190 8.84 -12.31 7.71
N LYS A 191 8.67 -11.63 8.84
CA LYS A 191 8.44 -12.29 10.14
C LYS A 191 7.15 -13.10 10.19
N LYS A 192 6.07 -12.59 9.59
CA LYS A 192 4.77 -13.28 9.48
C LYS A 192 4.64 -13.84 8.07
N THR A 193 4.95 -15.11 7.88
CA THR A 193 4.90 -15.77 6.58
C THR A 193 3.45 -16.01 6.13
N LEU A 194 3.27 -16.32 4.85
CA LEU A 194 2.00 -16.77 4.30
C LEU A 194 1.66 -18.15 4.91
N ALA A 195 0.41 -18.36 5.31
CA ALA A 195 -0.07 -19.67 5.75
C ALA A 195 -0.29 -20.61 4.55
N LYS A 196 -0.46 -21.91 4.80
CA LYS A 196 -0.84 -22.87 3.76
C LYS A 196 -2.12 -22.42 3.05
N GLY A 197 -2.12 -22.42 1.72
CA GLY A 197 -3.23 -21.94 0.90
C GLY A 197 -3.28 -20.42 0.71
N GLN A 198 -2.32 -19.67 1.24
CA GLN A 198 -2.19 -18.23 1.00
C GLN A 198 -1.03 -17.95 0.03
N TYR A 199 -1.28 -17.09 -0.95
CA TYR A 199 -0.31 -16.74 -1.99
C TYR A 199 -0.25 -15.23 -2.18
N LEU A 200 0.92 -14.71 -2.55
CA LEU A 200 1.11 -13.32 -3.01
C LEU A 200 1.59 -13.38 -4.45
N MET A 201 0.90 -12.70 -5.36
CA MET A 201 1.24 -12.70 -6.79
C MET A 201 1.15 -11.28 -7.36
N GLY A 202 2.03 -10.96 -8.32
CA GLY A 202 1.82 -9.87 -9.26
C GLY A 202 0.90 -10.29 -10.40
N TRP A 203 0.55 -9.31 -11.24
CA TRP A 203 -0.42 -9.51 -12.33
C TRP A 203 0.00 -10.60 -13.32
N GLN A 204 1.26 -10.59 -13.78
CA GLN A 204 1.74 -11.58 -14.73
C GLN A 204 1.70 -13.01 -14.17
N THR A 205 2.27 -13.22 -12.98
CA THR A 205 2.25 -14.53 -12.29
C THR A 205 0.82 -15.02 -12.06
N PHE A 206 -0.11 -14.11 -11.78
CA PHE A 206 -1.52 -14.45 -11.64
C PHE A 206 -2.16 -14.92 -12.95
N GLN A 207 -1.84 -14.26 -14.07
CA GLN A 207 -2.32 -14.69 -15.39
C GLN A 207 -1.78 -16.09 -15.75
N GLU A 208 -0.50 -16.35 -15.48
CA GLU A 208 0.13 -17.65 -15.66
C GLU A 208 -0.54 -18.71 -14.77
N PHE A 209 -0.77 -18.40 -13.49
CA PHE A 209 -1.52 -19.26 -12.59
C PHE A 209 -2.91 -19.60 -13.14
N CYS A 210 -3.68 -18.62 -13.59
CA CYS A 210 -5.00 -18.85 -14.16
C CYS A 210 -4.95 -19.67 -15.45
N GLY A 211 -3.95 -19.47 -16.31
CA GLY A 211 -3.76 -20.25 -17.54
C GLY A 211 -3.46 -21.72 -17.30
N LEU A 212 -2.92 -22.07 -16.13
CA LEU A 212 -2.68 -23.46 -15.71
C LEU A 212 -3.92 -24.14 -15.10
N ARG A 213 -4.95 -23.36 -14.74
CA ARG A 213 -6.18 -23.87 -14.12
C ARG A 213 -7.20 -24.19 -15.21
N LYS A 214 -8.03 -25.21 -14.98
CA LYS A 214 -9.09 -25.61 -15.92
C LYS A 214 -10.42 -25.06 -15.45
N SER A 215 -11.09 -24.31 -16.33
CA SER A 215 -12.48 -23.89 -16.12
C SER A 215 -13.40 -25.09 -15.98
N LEU A 216 -14.43 -24.94 -15.13
CA LEU A 216 -15.60 -25.79 -15.18
C LEU A 216 -16.30 -25.61 -16.55
N LYS A 217 -16.98 -26.65 -17.01
CA LYS A 217 -17.80 -26.63 -18.23
C LYS A 217 -19.24 -26.89 -17.84
N ILE A 218 -20.15 -26.14 -18.47
CA ILE A 218 -21.59 -26.39 -18.45
C ILE A 218 -21.90 -27.43 -19.52
#